data_AF-A0A317LWF8-F1
#
_entry.id   AF-A0A317LWF8-F1
#
_cell.length_a   1.000
_cell.length_b   1.000
_cell.length_c   1.000
_cell.angle_alpha   90.00
_cell.angle_beta   90.00
_cell.angle_gamma   90.00
#
_symmetry.space_group_name_H-M   'P 1'
#
loop_
_entity.id
_entity.type
_entity.pdbx_description
1 polymer ?
#
loop_
_entity_poly.entity_id
_entity_poly.type
_entity_poly.pdbx_seq_one_letter_code
_entity_poly.pdbx_strand_id
1 'polypeptide(L)'
;MCVYVAYIVDVRSAYFVTLGNSNLNAKLMAPSADIEEILFKPSIDLMALRDFIGEEGDFGSGCFQDIHWLNTPGPIYTTCTDNCGTGQIEAINNVGGDEDYREVIFKQPFTKEELKATAIAGMVDAFGSYYIDGSQYWNEDNVLEWWNKSKERVDYIIDRYNEELNLPEIPHISTWEIGGKSFTGRLYGPVRPVPENYKYWLDFYQQSMKSYLEWYVCKLHGTDIVLPPFIFDWSRKERLDKVFAGRS
;
A
#
# COMPACT_ATOMS: atom_id res chain seq x y z
N MET A 1 29.73 10.05 -57.78
CA MET A 1 30.46 10.15 -56.50
C MET A 1 29.49 10.76 -55.51
N CYS A 2 28.79 9.93 -54.73
CA CYS A 2 27.71 10.36 -53.82
C CYS A 2 28.30 10.98 -52.56
N VAL A 3 27.80 12.16 -52.20
CA VAL A 3 28.09 12.86 -50.94
C VAL A 3 26.95 12.55 -49.98
N TYR A 4 27.26 11.88 -48.86
CA TYR A 4 26.34 11.74 -47.74
C TYR A 4 26.67 12.82 -46.70
N VAL A 5 25.68 13.66 -46.39
CA VAL A 5 25.70 14.59 -45.25
C VAL A 5 24.90 13.92 -44.13
N ALA A 6 25.57 13.56 -43.04
CA ALA A 6 24.92 13.09 -41.83
C ALA A 6 24.91 14.22 -40.79
N TYR A 7 23.72 14.61 -40.36
CA TYR A 7 23.51 15.51 -39.22
C TYR A 7 23.77 14.74 -37.93
N ILE A 8 24.67 15.26 -37.09
CA ILE A 8 24.83 14.82 -35.70
C ILE A 8 23.77 15.55 -34.87
N VAL A 9 22.77 14.82 -34.38
CA VAL A 9 21.85 15.29 -33.36
C VAL A 9 22.55 15.13 -32.01
N ASP A 10 22.78 16.25 -31.33
CA ASP A 10 23.32 16.31 -29.97
C ASP A 10 22.27 15.80 -28.98
N VAL A 11 22.54 14.65 -28.33
CA VAL A 11 21.72 14.09 -27.25
C VAL A 11 22.52 14.20 -25.95
N ARG A 12 22.56 15.40 -25.37
CA ARG A 12 23.07 15.63 -24.01
C ARG A 12 21.93 15.54 -22.99
N SER A 13 21.83 14.41 -22.32
CA SER A 13 21.64 14.31 -20.85
C SER A 13 21.53 12.85 -20.46
N ALA A 14 22.67 12.16 -20.49
CA ALA A 14 22.86 10.94 -19.74
C ALA A 14 23.26 11.34 -18.31
N TYR A 15 22.34 11.30 -17.36
CA TYR A 15 22.68 11.27 -15.94
C TYR A 15 23.11 9.84 -15.59
N PHE A 16 24.37 9.51 -15.87
CA PHE A 16 25.03 8.39 -15.22
C PHE A 16 25.39 8.84 -13.80
N VAL A 17 24.55 8.50 -12.83
CA VAL A 17 24.95 8.49 -11.43
C VAL A 17 25.82 7.25 -11.24
N THR A 18 27.15 7.43 -11.23
CA THR A 18 28.08 6.41 -10.75
C THR A 18 27.94 6.28 -9.24
N LEU A 19 27.05 5.39 -8.79
CA LEU A 19 27.04 4.91 -7.41
C LEU A 19 28.20 3.92 -7.23
N GLY A 20 29.03 4.18 -6.22
CA GLY A 20 30.14 3.33 -5.83
C GLY A 20 29.68 1.92 -5.44
N ASN A 21 30.50 0.95 -5.84
CA ASN A 21 30.36 -0.47 -5.54
C ASN A 21 30.04 -0.77 -4.07
N SER A 22 28.80 -1.22 -3.81
CA SER A 22 28.53 -2.42 -2.99
C SER A 22 27.10 -2.93 -3.27
N ASN A 23 26.97 -4.20 -3.66
CA ASN A 23 25.71 -4.96 -3.86
C ASN A 23 24.78 -4.57 -5.03
N LEU A 24 25.31 -4.63 -6.25
CA LEU A 24 24.53 -4.76 -7.49
C LEU A 24 23.86 -6.14 -7.59
N ASN A 25 22.68 -6.31 -6.99
CA ASN A 25 21.60 -7.23 -7.43
C ASN A 25 20.35 -7.22 -6.54
N ALA A 26 20.19 -6.25 -5.63
CA ALA A 26 18.85 -5.95 -5.12
C ALA A 26 18.13 -5.13 -6.20
N LYS A 27 17.27 -5.79 -6.98
CA LYS A 27 16.37 -5.09 -7.92
C LYS A 27 15.59 -4.06 -7.10
N LEU A 28 15.85 -2.77 -7.33
CA LEU A 28 15.11 -1.69 -6.69
C LEU A 28 13.62 -1.92 -6.97
N MET A 29 12.84 -2.15 -5.90
CA MET A 29 11.40 -2.36 -6.00
C MET A 29 10.75 -0.99 -6.03
N ALA A 30 10.59 -0.47 -7.24
CA ALA A 30 9.95 0.80 -7.53
C ALA A 30 8.69 0.59 -8.39
N PRO A 31 7.71 1.51 -8.31
CA PRO A 31 6.60 1.59 -9.26
C PRO A 31 7.03 1.66 -10.72
N SER A 32 6.15 1.28 -11.64
CA SER A 32 6.38 1.48 -13.08
C SER A 32 6.52 2.98 -13.42
N ALA A 33 7.19 3.30 -14.52
CA ALA A 33 7.43 4.69 -14.92
C ALA A 33 6.15 5.50 -15.04
N ASP A 34 5.11 4.93 -15.64
CA ASP A 34 3.80 5.58 -15.79
C ASP A 34 3.13 5.86 -14.43
N ILE A 35 3.32 4.97 -13.45
CA ILE A 35 2.80 5.14 -12.09
C ILE A 35 3.60 6.18 -11.32
N GLU A 36 4.93 6.13 -11.43
CA GLU A 36 5.81 7.16 -10.88
C GLU A 36 5.41 8.54 -11.40
N GLU A 37 5.16 8.65 -12.70
CA GLU A 37 4.74 9.89 -13.32
C GLU A 37 3.35 10.34 -12.84
N ILE A 38 2.36 9.46 -12.75
CA ILE A 38 1.01 9.93 -12.41
C ILE A 38 0.80 10.18 -10.92
N LEU A 39 1.47 9.40 -10.06
CA LEU A 39 1.14 9.30 -8.64
C LEU A 39 2.22 9.86 -7.70
N PHE A 40 3.51 9.67 -8.03
CA PHE A 40 4.61 10.00 -7.12
C PHE A 40 5.18 11.40 -7.40
N LYS A 41 4.31 12.39 -7.19
CA LYS A 41 4.60 13.82 -7.32
C LYS A 41 4.15 14.58 -6.05
N PRO A 42 4.74 15.74 -5.73
CA PRO A 42 4.30 16.56 -4.60
C PRO A 42 2.84 17.00 -4.69
N SER A 43 2.35 17.24 -5.92
CA SER A 43 0.94 17.52 -6.20
C SER A 43 0.47 16.62 -7.32
N ILE A 44 -0.68 15.99 -7.13
CA ILE A 44 -1.28 15.05 -8.08
C ILE A 44 -2.41 15.76 -8.83
N ASP A 45 -2.38 15.64 -10.15
CA ASP A 45 -3.46 16.12 -11.01
C ASP A 45 -4.55 15.03 -11.03
N LEU A 46 -5.66 15.28 -10.32
CA LEU A 46 -6.77 14.35 -10.21
C LEU A 46 -7.47 14.10 -11.55
N MET A 47 -7.45 15.07 -12.47
CA MET A 47 -8.04 14.88 -13.80
C MET A 47 -7.17 13.94 -14.64
N ALA A 48 -5.86 14.19 -14.68
CA ALA A 48 -4.94 13.30 -15.37
C ALA A 48 -4.95 11.88 -14.76
N LEU A 49 -5.06 11.77 -13.44
CA LEU A 49 -5.18 10.50 -12.74
C LEU A 49 -6.44 9.74 -13.15
N ARG A 50 -7.60 10.41 -13.18
CA ARG A 50 -8.88 9.84 -13.63
C ARG A 50 -8.80 9.36 -15.08
N ASP A 51 -8.25 10.17 -15.98
CA ASP A 51 -8.04 9.80 -17.37
C ASP A 51 -7.10 8.59 -17.50
N PHE A 52 -6.06 8.55 -16.66
CA PHE A 52 -5.11 7.44 -16.65
C PHE A 52 -5.78 6.13 -16.21
N ILE A 53 -6.53 6.12 -15.11
CA ILE A 53 -7.21 4.90 -14.63
C ILE A 53 -8.45 4.55 -15.47
N GLY A 54 -9.06 5.50 -16.17
CA GLY A 54 -10.22 5.30 -17.03
C GLY A 54 -11.53 4.99 -16.29
N GLU A 55 -11.61 5.36 -15.01
CA GLU A 55 -12.75 5.14 -14.11
C GLU A 55 -12.90 6.37 -13.19
N GLU A 56 -14.10 6.60 -12.65
CA GLU A 56 -14.32 7.64 -11.63
C GLU A 56 -13.73 7.21 -10.28
N GLY A 57 -12.43 7.43 -10.04
CA GLY A 57 -11.85 7.21 -8.72
C GLY A 57 -12.35 8.24 -7.68
N ASP A 58 -12.65 7.78 -6.46
CA ASP A 58 -12.98 8.63 -5.32
C ASP A 58 -11.80 8.72 -4.36
N PHE A 59 -11.06 9.82 -4.46
CA PHE A 59 -10.00 10.18 -3.52
C PHE A 59 -10.25 11.60 -3.04
N GLY A 60 -10.24 11.78 -1.72
CA GLY A 60 -10.26 13.08 -1.06
C GLY A 60 -8.86 13.69 -0.87
N SER A 61 -8.83 14.83 -0.19
CA SER A 61 -7.62 15.47 0.34
C SER A 61 -7.89 16.13 1.70
N GLY A 62 -6.84 16.34 2.51
CA GLY A 62 -6.87 17.22 3.68
C GLY A 62 -7.02 16.57 5.06
N CYS A 63 -6.98 15.25 5.19
CA CYS A 63 -7.19 14.55 6.47
C CYS A 63 -5.96 13.82 7.02
N PHE A 64 -4.75 14.24 6.61
CA PHE A 64 -3.50 13.59 7.01
C PHE A 64 -3.27 13.53 8.52
N GLN A 65 -3.85 14.46 9.29
CA GLN A 65 -3.71 14.47 10.76
C GLN A 65 -4.35 13.23 11.42
N ASP A 66 -5.31 12.60 10.74
CA ASP A 66 -6.04 11.42 11.21
C ASP A 66 -5.53 10.12 10.55
N ILE A 67 -4.34 10.17 9.94
CA ILE A 67 -3.76 9.03 9.22
C ILE A 67 -3.61 7.81 10.14
N HIS A 68 -4.10 6.67 9.67
CA HIS A 68 -3.97 5.44 10.45
C HIS A 68 -2.51 4.99 10.51
N TRP A 69 -2.02 4.60 11.69
CA TRP A 69 -0.59 4.32 11.95
C TRP A 69 0.00 3.17 11.12
N LEU A 70 -0.85 2.31 10.57
CA LEU A 70 -0.49 1.19 9.68
C LEU A 70 -0.37 1.59 8.20
N ASN A 71 -0.83 2.78 7.80
CA ASN A 71 -0.66 3.24 6.42
C ASN A 71 0.83 3.33 6.09
N THR A 72 1.23 2.70 4.99
CA THR A 72 2.57 2.80 4.43
C THR A 72 2.76 4.20 3.85
N PRO A 73 3.84 4.92 4.23
CA PRO A 73 4.14 6.23 3.68
C PRO A 73 4.06 6.26 2.16
N GLY A 74 3.39 7.27 1.63
CA GLY A 74 3.07 7.33 0.21
C GLY A 74 1.99 8.34 -0.14
N PRO A 75 1.68 8.47 -1.45
CA PRO A 75 0.67 9.38 -1.96
C PRO A 75 -0.73 9.03 -1.45
N ILE A 76 -1.10 7.74 -1.45
CA ILE A 76 -2.45 7.30 -1.06
C ILE A 76 -2.44 6.86 0.40
N TYR A 77 -3.44 7.24 1.17
CA TYR A 77 -3.62 6.78 2.54
C TYR A 77 -5.10 6.73 2.89
N THR A 78 -5.38 6.07 4.00
CA THR A 78 -6.69 6.10 4.65
C THR A 78 -6.63 6.74 6.03
N THR A 79 -7.79 7.15 6.54
CA THR A 79 -7.95 7.65 7.91
C THR A 79 -8.73 6.67 8.79
N CYS A 80 -8.80 6.93 10.09
CA CYS A 80 -9.36 6.04 11.11
C CYS A 80 -10.91 5.88 11.11
N THR A 81 -11.57 6.08 9.98
CA THR A 81 -13.01 5.86 9.82
C THR A 81 -13.28 4.37 9.57
N ASP A 82 -14.36 3.85 10.15
CA ASP A 82 -14.82 2.46 9.92
C ASP A 82 -15.31 2.33 8.47
N ASN A 83 -14.42 1.97 7.57
CA ASN A 83 -14.68 1.75 6.13
C ASN A 83 -15.18 0.34 5.82
N CYS A 84 -15.59 -0.41 6.85
CA CYS A 84 -16.39 -1.61 6.66
C CYS A 84 -15.68 -2.73 5.87
N GLY A 85 -14.34 -2.72 5.75
CA GLY A 85 -13.52 -3.76 5.13
C GLY A 85 -13.84 -4.08 3.66
N THR A 86 -14.51 -3.17 2.94
CA THR A 86 -14.91 -3.32 1.53
C THR A 86 -13.72 -3.30 0.57
N GLY A 87 -12.75 -2.41 0.81
CA GLY A 87 -11.57 -2.19 -0.01
C GLY A 87 -10.56 -3.35 0.01
N GLN A 88 -10.53 -4.18 1.07
CA GLN A 88 -9.63 -5.34 1.14
C GLN A 88 -9.91 -6.36 0.03
N ILE A 89 -11.17 -6.52 -0.38
CA ILE A 89 -11.55 -7.44 -1.46
C ILE A 89 -11.22 -6.82 -2.83
N GLU A 90 -11.49 -5.53 -2.99
CA GLU A 90 -11.27 -4.82 -4.25
C GLU A 90 -9.76 -4.68 -4.57
N ALA A 91 -8.94 -4.48 -3.55
CA ALA A 91 -7.51 -4.20 -3.67
C ALA A 91 -6.65 -5.05 -2.73
N ILE A 92 -6.83 -6.37 -2.77
CA ILE A 92 -6.19 -7.34 -1.85
C ILE A 92 -4.66 -7.24 -1.76
N ASN A 93 -4.00 -6.69 -2.78
CA ASN A 93 -2.55 -6.52 -2.85
C ASN A 93 -2.05 -5.15 -2.33
N ASN A 94 -2.96 -4.24 -1.98
CA ASN A 94 -2.66 -2.85 -1.62
C ASN A 94 -3.34 -2.39 -0.33
N VAL A 95 -4.56 -2.86 -0.08
CA VAL A 95 -5.43 -2.46 1.03
C VAL A 95 -5.51 -3.55 2.08
N GLY A 96 -5.12 -3.23 3.31
CA GLY A 96 -5.15 -4.10 4.49
C GLY A 96 -6.27 -3.70 5.43
N GLY A 97 -6.47 -4.43 6.52
CA GLY A 97 -7.44 -4.09 7.57
C GLY A 97 -6.85 -4.22 8.97
N ASP A 98 -7.33 -3.42 9.91
CA ASP A 98 -7.10 -3.61 11.35
C ASP A 98 -8.12 -4.61 11.97
N GLU A 99 -8.11 -4.79 13.29
CA GLU A 99 -9.07 -5.67 13.98
C GLU A 99 -10.54 -5.24 13.87
N ASP A 100 -10.78 -3.96 13.61
CA ASP A 100 -12.10 -3.37 13.41
C ASP A 100 -12.44 -3.26 11.91
N TYR A 101 -11.63 -3.85 11.04
CA TYR A 101 -11.72 -3.72 9.58
C TYR A 101 -11.55 -2.30 9.06
N ARG A 102 -10.89 -1.40 9.81
CA ARG A 102 -10.41 -0.13 9.26
C ARG A 102 -9.32 -0.40 8.25
N GLU A 103 -9.60 -0.03 7.02
CA GLU A 103 -8.70 -0.25 5.90
C GLU A 103 -7.49 0.67 5.93
N VAL A 104 -6.38 0.16 5.42
CA VAL A 104 -5.10 0.89 5.34
C VAL A 104 -4.38 0.56 4.05
N ILE A 105 -3.65 1.53 3.48
CA ILE A 105 -2.78 1.26 2.34
C ILE A 105 -1.50 0.62 2.85
N PHE A 106 -1.39 -0.69 2.77
CA PHE A 106 -0.16 -1.38 3.16
C PHE A 106 0.90 -1.38 2.06
N LYS A 107 0.48 -1.25 0.80
CA LYS A 107 1.37 -1.17 -0.35
C LYS A 107 0.84 -0.13 -1.32
N GLN A 108 1.64 0.89 -1.61
CA GLN A 108 1.32 1.85 -2.64
C GLN A 108 1.29 1.17 -4.03
N PRO A 109 0.41 1.59 -4.95
CA PRO A 109 0.34 0.99 -6.28
C PRO A 109 1.66 1.04 -7.04
N PHE A 110 2.09 -0.09 -7.59
CA PHE A 110 3.27 -0.20 -8.46
C PHE A 110 2.90 -0.35 -9.93
N THR A 111 1.65 -0.72 -10.22
CA THR A 111 1.13 -0.86 -11.59
C THR A 111 -0.20 -0.13 -11.75
N LYS A 112 -0.63 0.02 -13.00
CA LYS A 112 -1.93 0.63 -13.34
C LYS A 112 -3.10 -0.16 -12.78
N GLU A 113 -2.98 -1.49 -12.75
CA GLU A 113 -4.00 -2.40 -12.22
C GLU A 113 -4.12 -2.24 -10.71
N GLU A 114 -3.00 -2.16 -9.98
CA GLU A 114 -3.01 -1.90 -8.53
C GLU A 114 -3.61 -0.52 -8.22
N LEU A 115 -3.32 0.48 -9.03
CA LEU A 115 -3.87 1.84 -8.86
C LEU A 115 -5.37 1.87 -9.13
N LYS A 116 -5.83 1.22 -10.19
CA LYS A 116 -7.27 1.05 -10.49
C LYS A 116 -7.97 0.33 -9.34
N ALA A 117 -7.42 -0.79 -8.86
CA ALA A 117 -7.99 -1.55 -7.74
C ALA A 117 -8.10 -0.68 -6.48
N THR A 118 -7.04 0.07 -6.15
CA THR A 118 -7.03 0.99 -5.00
C THR A 118 -8.04 2.13 -5.16
N ALA A 119 -8.24 2.65 -6.37
CA ALA A 119 -9.26 3.65 -6.65
C ALA A 119 -10.68 3.07 -6.50
N ILE A 120 -10.91 1.85 -6.97
CA ILE A 120 -12.19 1.13 -6.77
C ILE A 120 -12.46 0.92 -5.29
N ALA A 121 -11.44 0.56 -4.50
CA ALA A 121 -11.56 0.45 -3.05
C ALA A 121 -12.06 1.77 -2.42
N GLY A 122 -11.52 2.92 -2.84
CA GLY A 122 -12.01 4.23 -2.42
C GLY A 122 -13.45 4.53 -2.87
N MET A 123 -13.87 4.08 -4.06
CA MET A 123 -15.25 4.27 -4.56
C MET A 123 -16.29 3.47 -3.78
N VAL A 124 -15.94 2.27 -3.29
CA VAL A 124 -16.86 1.41 -2.55
C VAL A 124 -16.85 1.69 -1.05
N ASP A 125 -15.93 2.52 -0.57
CA ASP A 125 -15.89 2.98 0.81
C ASP A 125 -17.10 3.87 1.10
N ALA A 126 -17.96 3.39 2.01
CA ALA A 126 -19.18 4.08 2.41
C ALA A 126 -18.91 5.43 3.13
N PHE A 127 -17.68 5.67 3.59
CA PHE A 127 -17.31 6.82 4.43
C PHE A 127 -16.34 7.80 3.77
N GLY A 128 -15.85 7.53 2.55
CA GLY A 128 -14.99 8.46 1.80
C GLY A 128 -13.65 8.75 2.47
N SER A 129 -13.01 7.69 2.97
CA SER A 129 -11.85 7.70 3.87
C SER A 129 -10.52 7.54 3.14
N TYR A 130 -10.54 7.53 1.80
CA TYR A 130 -9.36 7.40 0.94
C TYR A 130 -8.89 8.77 0.48
N TYR A 131 -7.61 9.05 0.68
CA TYR A 131 -6.99 10.32 0.37
C TYR A 131 -5.73 10.12 -0.47
N ILE A 132 -5.37 11.12 -1.27
CA ILE A 132 -4.26 11.01 -2.23
C ILE A 132 -3.22 12.14 -2.09
N ASP A 133 -3.35 13.01 -1.10
CA ASP A 133 -2.42 14.11 -0.86
C ASP A 133 -1.25 13.75 0.08
N GLY A 134 -1.03 12.46 0.37
CA GLY A 134 -0.03 12.00 1.35
C GLY A 134 1.41 12.44 1.04
N SER A 135 1.74 12.58 -0.25
CA SER A 135 3.04 13.09 -0.73
C SER A 135 3.37 14.51 -0.27
N GLN A 136 2.38 15.28 0.19
CA GLN A 136 2.58 16.63 0.73
C GLN A 136 3.04 16.62 2.20
N TYR A 137 2.87 15.50 2.90
CA TYR A 137 3.06 15.43 4.35
C TYR A 137 4.15 14.44 4.77
N TRP A 138 4.35 13.35 4.03
CA TRP A 138 5.46 12.43 4.28
C TRP A 138 6.79 13.07 3.86
N ASN A 139 7.68 13.26 4.83
CA ASN A 139 9.05 13.73 4.67
C ASN A 139 10.03 12.68 5.20
N GLU A 140 11.33 12.94 5.11
CA GLU A 140 12.34 12.01 5.60
C GLU A 140 12.15 11.65 7.08
N ASP A 141 11.95 12.65 7.95
CA ASP A 141 11.89 12.46 9.39
C ASP A 141 10.72 11.56 9.82
N ASN A 142 9.52 11.81 9.29
CA ASN A 142 8.35 11.02 9.66
C ASN A 142 8.31 9.65 8.95
N VAL A 143 8.94 9.49 7.78
CA VAL A 143 9.18 8.17 7.17
C VAL A 143 10.14 7.35 8.04
N LEU A 144 11.22 7.97 8.55
CA LEU A 144 12.15 7.29 9.45
C LEU A 144 11.49 6.95 10.79
N GLU A 145 10.71 7.86 11.37
CA GLU A 145 9.94 7.59 12.59
C GLU A 145 8.96 6.43 12.37
N TRP A 146 8.25 6.43 11.23
CA TRP A 146 7.39 5.34 10.85
C TRP A 146 8.20 4.04 10.74
N TRP A 147 9.30 4.02 10.00
CA TRP A 147 10.13 2.82 9.83
C TRP A 147 10.68 2.26 11.14
N ASN A 148 11.03 3.11 12.11
CA ASN A 148 11.54 2.67 13.41
C ASN A 148 10.51 1.85 14.23
N LYS A 149 9.22 1.97 13.91
CA LYS A 149 8.12 1.16 14.49
C LYS A 149 7.79 -0.09 13.66
N SER A 150 8.65 -0.49 12.71
CA SER A 150 8.39 -1.65 11.83
C SER A 150 8.22 -2.96 12.59
N LYS A 151 8.97 -3.18 13.68
CA LYS A 151 8.83 -4.39 14.48
C LYS A 151 7.43 -4.51 15.09
N GLU A 152 6.93 -3.43 15.67
CA GLU A 152 5.58 -3.35 16.25
C GLU A 152 4.51 -3.63 15.20
N ARG A 153 4.62 -3.02 14.00
CA ARG A 153 3.71 -3.29 12.88
C ARG A 153 3.75 -4.74 12.45
N VAL A 154 4.93 -5.32 12.24
CA VAL A 154 5.05 -6.70 11.77
C VAL A 154 4.53 -7.68 12.83
N ASP A 155 4.81 -7.47 14.11
CA ASP A 155 4.24 -8.30 15.19
C ASP A 155 2.70 -8.24 15.16
N TYR A 156 2.14 -7.03 15.09
CA TYR A 156 0.69 -6.81 14.98
C TYR A 156 0.08 -7.49 13.75
N ILE A 157 0.67 -7.33 12.56
CA ILE A 157 0.17 -7.94 11.32
C ILE A 157 0.24 -9.48 11.40
N ILE A 158 1.27 -10.04 12.05
CA ILE A 158 1.36 -11.50 12.27
C ILE A 158 0.27 -11.98 13.24
N ASP A 159 -0.06 -11.21 14.28
CA ASP A 159 -1.19 -11.51 15.16
C ASP A 159 -2.51 -11.53 14.37
N ARG A 160 -2.73 -10.53 13.53
CA ARG A 160 -3.92 -10.43 12.66
C ARG A 160 -3.99 -11.57 11.64
N TYR A 161 -2.87 -11.92 11.01
CA TYR A 161 -2.81 -13.07 10.10
C TYR A 161 -3.22 -14.38 10.79
N ASN A 162 -2.74 -14.59 12.02
CA ASN A 162 -3.12 -15.76 12.80
C ASN A 162 -4.61 -15.74 13.17
N GLU A 163 -5.15 -14.60 13.59
CA GLU A 163 -6.57 -14.47 13.90
C GLU A 163 -7.46 -14.70 12.68
N GLU A 164 -7.12 -14.09 11.55
CA GLU A 164 -7.84 -14.26 10.28
C GLU A 164 -7.88 -15.73 9.83
N LEU A 165 -6.76 -16.45 10.03
CA LEU A 165 -6.75 -17.90 9.83
C LEU A 165 -7.69 -18.60 10.81
N ASN A 166 -7.82 -18.18 12.06
CA ASN A 166 -8.70 -18.86 13.02
C ASN A 166 -10.17 -18.42 12.97
N LEU A 167 -10.53 -17.45 12.14
CA LEU A 167 -11.93 -17.06 11.93
C LEU A 167 -12.76 -18.19 11.31
N PRO A 168 -14.07 -18.28 11.65
CA PRO A 168 -14.97 -19.19 10.97
C PRO A 168 -15.19 -18.75 9.51
N GLU A 169 -15.72 -19.64 8.67
CA GLU A 169 -15.97 -19.36 7.24
C GLU A 169 -16.92 -18.16 7.03
N ILE A 170 -17.78 -17.88 8.00
CA ILE A 170 -18.70 -16.74 7.99
C ILE A 170 -18.51 -15.90 9.27
N PRO A 171 -17.51 -15.02 9.31
CA PRO A 171 -17.06 -14.36 10.55
C PRO A 171 -17.93 -13.20 11.03
N HIS A 172 -18.64 -12.51 10.15
CA HIS A 172 -19.35 -11.25 10.49
C HIS A 172 -20.87 -11.39 10.63
N ILE A 173 -21.37 -12.56 11.01
CA ILE A 173 -22.77 -12.69 11.43
C ILE A 173 -22.88 -12.17 12.85
N SER A 174 -23.59 -11.06 13.00
CA SER A 174 -23.89 -10.45 14.28
C SER A 174 -25.38 -10.55 14.58
N THR A 175 -25.71 -10.68 15.86
CA THR A 175 -27.11 -10.76 16.32
C THR A 175 -27.37 -9.60 17.28
N TRP A 176 -28.40 -8.81 16.98
CA TRP A 176 -28.82 -7.65 17.78
C TRP A 176 -30.27 -7.80 18.23
N GLU A 177 -30.56 -7.33 19.43
CA GLU A 177 -31.89 -7.31 20.02
C GLU A 177 -32.48 -5.90 19.93
N ILE A 178 -33.55 -5.73 19.14
CA ILE A 178 -34.23 -4.43 19.00
C ILE A 178 -35.71 -4.61 19.35
N GLY A 179 -36.14 -4.00 20.45
CA GLY A 179 -37.54 -4.07 20.91
C GLY A 179 -37.99 -5.48 21.28
N GLY A 180 -37.10 -6.31 21.83
CA GLY A 180 -37.37 -7.70 22.20
C GLY A 180 -37.47 -8.68 21.03
N LYS A 181 -36.97 -8.27 19.85
CA LYS A 181 -36.81 -9.14 18.68
C LYS A 181 -35.34 -9.28 18.35
N SER A 182 -34.89 -10.52 18.19
CA SER A 182 -33.57 -10.85 17.65
C SER A 182 -33.54 -10.63 16.16
N PHE A 183 -32.53 -9.92 15.69
CA PHE A 183 -32.19 -9.77 14.28
C PHE A 183 -30.78 -10.28 14.11
N THR A 184 -30.60 -11.22 13.19
CA THR A 184 -29.29 -11.71 12.80
C THR A 184 -29.00 -11.20 11.41
N GLY A 185 -27.88 -10.50 11.26
CA GLY A 185 -27.48 -9.93 9.98
C GLY A 185 -25.97 -9.95 9.84
N ARG A 186 -25.53 -9.80 8.60
CA ARG A 186 -24.14 -9.54 8.30
C ARG A 186 -23.91 -8.04 8.43
N LEU A 187 -23.09 -7.64 9.40
CA LEU A 187 -22.49 -6.30 9.36
C LEU A 187 -21.46 -6.28 8.24
N TYR A 188 -21.17 -5.09 7.72
CA TYR A 188 -20.24 -4.90 6.62
C TYR A 188 -18.86 -5.54 6.92
N GLY A 189 -18.12 -5.84 5.86
CA GLY A 189 -16.86 -6.58 5.93
C GLY A 189 -16.81 -7.73 4.92
N PRO A 190 -15.65 -8.39 4.79
CA PRO A 190 -15.49 -9.50 3.87
C PRO A 190 -16.46 -10.65 4.14
N VAL A 191 -17.01 -11.24 3.08
CA VAL A 191 -17.99 -12.34 3.20
C VAL A 191 -17.42 -13.63 3.78
N ARG A 192 -16.09 -13.73 3.80
CA ARG A 192 -15.25 -14.82 4.28
C ARG A 192 -13.95 -14.22 4.84
N PRO A 193 -13.18 -14.95 5.65
CA PRO A 193 -11.84 -14.51 6.03
C PRO A 193 -10.95 -14.28 4.80
N VAL A 194 -10.05 -13.30 4.90
CA VAL A 194 -9.11 -12.87 3.85
C VAL A 194 -7.65 -13.00 4.31
N PRO A 195 -7.19 -14.19 4.74
CA PRO A 195 -5.81 -14.39 5.21
C PRO A 195 -4.75 -14.09 4.14
N GLU A 196 -5.11 -14.16 2.85
CA GLU A 196 -4.23 -13.79 1.73
C GLU A 196 -3.71 -12.36 1.86
N ASN A 197 -4.56 -11.46 2.35
CA ASN A 197 -4.26 -10.05 2.46
C ASN A 197 -3.11 -9.78 3.44
N TYR A 198 -3.19 -10.36 4.65
CA TYR A 198 -2.12 -10.28 5.65
C TYR A 198 -0.85 -10.99 5.19
N LYS A 199 -0.98 -12.10 4.45
CA LYS A 199 0.17 -12.74 3.83
C LYS A 199 0.89 -11.79 2.88
N TYR A 200 0.18 -11.17 1.94
CA TYR A 200 0.76 -10.25 0.96
C TYR A 200 1.38 -9.02 1.62
N TRP A 201 0.75 -8.51 2.69
CA TRP A 201 1.30 -7.43 3.49
C TRP A 201 2.66 -7.81 4.11
N LEU A 202 2.74 -8.98 4.75
CA LEU A 202 3.99 -9.45 5.35
C LEU A 202 5.05 -9.77 4.29
N ASP A 203 4.66 -10.33 3.15
CA ASP A 203 5.57 -10.56 2.01
C ASP A 203 6.17 -9.23 1.52
N PHE A 204 5.37 -8.17 1.43
CA PHE A 204 5.84 -6.84 1.03
C PHE A 204 6.82 -6.25 2.06
N TYR A 205 6.53 -6.38 3.36
CA TYR A 205 7.47 -6.01 4.43
C TYR A 205 8.82 -6.72 4.31
N GLN A 206 8.78 -8.03 4.07
CA GLN A 206 9.97 -8.87 4.02
C GLN A 206 10.84 -8.58 2.79
N GLN A 207 10.23 -8.23 1.65
CA GLN A 207 10.92 -8.23 0.36
C GLN A 207 11.17 -6.84 -0.22
N SER A 208 10.33 -5.85 0.11
CA SER A 208 10.25 -4.63 -0.71
C SER A 208 10.07 -3.32 0.07
N MET A 209 9.47 -3.36 1.26
CA MET A 209 9.11 -2.15 2.03
C MET A 209 10.28 -1.19 2.22
N LYS A 210 11.45 -1.70 2.64
CA LYS A 210 12.64 -0.86 2.87
C LYS A 210 13.05 -0.12 1.58
N SER A 211 13.27 -0.88 0.51
CA SER A 211 13.71 -0.33 -0.79
C SER A 211 12.69 0.64 -1.37
N TYR A 212 11.40 0.36 -1.16
CA TYR A 212 10.30 1.23 -1.54
C TYR A 212 10.37 2.59 -0.81
N LEU A 213 10.54 2.60 0.52
CA LEU A 213 10.59 3.83 1.31
C LEU A 213 11.83 4.67 0.98
N GLU A 214 12.98 4.03 0.81
CA GLU A 214 14.22 4.70 0.39
C GLU A 214 14.06 5.34 -1.00
N TRP A 215 13.47 4.60 -1.96
CA TRP A 215 13.12 5.12 -3.28
C TRP A 215 12.12 6.27 -3.19
N TYR A 216 11.08 6.15 -2.36
CA TYR A 216 10.00 7.13 -2.23
C TYR A 216 10.53 8.48 -1.73
N VAL A 217 11.38 8.47 -0.70
CA VAL A 217 11.98 9.70 -0.17
C VAL A 217 12.94 10.32 -1.17
N CYS A 218 13.79 9.52 -1.83
CA CYS A 218 14.65 10.00 -2.92
C CYS A 218 13.82 10.63 -4.04
N LYS A 219 12.72 9.99 -4.44
CA LYS A 219 11.85 10.42 -5.54
C LYS A 219 11.17 11.76 -5.26
N LEU A 220 10.61 11.95 -4.06
CA LEU A 220 9.85 13.16 -3.74
C LEU A 220 10.71 14.31 -3.23
N HIS A 221 11.76 13.99 -2.48
CA HIS A 221 12.55 15.00 -1.75
C HIS A 221 13.96 15.17 -2.31
N GLY A 222 14.34 14.40 -3.34
CA GLY A 222 15.68 14.44 -3.93
C GLY A 222 16.79 14.07 -2.94
N THR A 223 16.43 13.40 -1.84
CA THR A 223 17.32 13.09 -0.73
C THR A 223 17.53 11.59 -0.65
N ASP A 224 18.78 11.16 -0.80
CA ASP A 224 19.15 9.76 -0.61
C ASP A 224 19.16 9.45 0.88
N ILE A 225 18.29 8.53 1.30
CA ILE A 225 18.25 8.03 2.66
C ILE A 225 18.63 6.55 2.69
N VAL A 226 19.23 6.13 3.80
CA VAL A 226 19.49 4.72 4.08
C VAL A 226 18.81 4.36 5.37
N LEU A 227 17.71 3.62 5.26
CA LEU A 227 16.97 3.13 6.42
C LEU A 227 17.78 2.03 7.14
N PRO A 228 17.71 1.96 8.48
CA PRO A 228 18.35 0.89 9.22
C PRO A 228 17.82 -0.49 8.76
N PRO A 229 18.66 -1.54 8.75
CA PRO A 229 18.23 -2.86 8.34
C PRO A 229 17.14 -3.39 9.27
N PHE A 230 16.08 -3.94 8.70
CA PHE A 230 15.02 -4.58 9.46
C PHE A 230 15.34 -6.06 9.68
N ILE A 231 15.81 -6.38 10.88
CA ILE A 231 16.11 -7.75 11.29
C ILE A 231 14.93 -8.25 12.13
N PHE A 232 14.28 -9.31 11.67
CA PHE A 232 13.08 -9.86 12.29
C PHE A 232 13.07 -11.39 12.19
N ASP A 233 12.54 -12.08 13.21
CA ASP A 233 12.35 -13.53 13.18
C ASP A 233 11.05 -13.88 12.45
N TRP A 234 11.19 -14.34 11.20
CA TRP A 234 10.07 -14.71 10.35
C TRP A 234 9.50 -16.10 10.61
N SER A 235 10.03 -16.86 11.58
CA SER A 235 9.61 -18.24 11.84
C SER A 235 8.11 -18.37 12.13
N ARG A 236 7.51 -17.36 12.78
CA ARG A 236 6.07 -17.34 13.06
C ARG A 236 5.25 -17.18 11.78
N LYS A 237 5.61 -16.23 10.91
CA LYS A 237 5.00 -16.06 9.59
C LYS A 237 5.09 -17.35 8.76
N GLU A 238 6.27 -17.97 8.71
CA GLU A 238 6.47 -19.22 7.95
C GLU A 238 5.57 -20.36 8.41
N ARG A 239 5.28 -20.45 9.72
CA ARG A 239 4.30 -21.42 10.25
C ARG A 239 2.88 -21.10 9.79
N LEU A 240 2.49 -19.83 9.82
CA LEU A 240 1.17 -19.40 9.34
C LEU A 240 1.01 -19.62 7.83
N ASP A 241 2.04 -19.36 7.03
CA ASP A 241 2.05 -19.63 5.59
C ASP A 241 1.82 -21.11 5.28
N LYS A 242 2.36 -22.03 6.11
CA LYS A 242 2.08 -23.47 5.99
C LYS A 242 0.64 -23.83 6.33
N VAL A 243 0.07 -23.19 7.36
CA VAL A 243 -1.36 -23.37 7.71
C VAL A 243 -2.25 -22.87 6.58
N PHE A 244 -1.94 -21.69 6.03
CA PHE A 244 -2.65 -21.09 4.91
C PHE A 244 -2.61 -21.98 3.66
N ALA A 245 -1.42 -22.45 3.27
CA ALA A 245 -1.26 -23.35 2.12
C ALA A 245 -1.98 -24.71 2.28
N GLY A 246 -2.29 -25.13 3.51
CA GLY A 246 -3.07 -26.34 3.77
C GLY A 246 -4.59 -26.16 3.64
N ARG A 247 -5.09 -24.93 3.42
CA ARG A 247 -6.50 -24.60 3.23
C ARG A 247 -6.91 -24.42 1.77
N SER A 248 -5.95 -24.05 0.94
CA SER A 248 -6.09 -23.84 -0.51
C SER A 248 -6.14 -25.14 -1.31
#